data_AF-A0AAW6NJ20-F1
#
_entry.id   AF-A0AAW6NJ20-F1
#
_cell.length_a   1.000
_cell.length_b   1.000
_cell.length_c   1.000
_cell.angle_alpha   90.00
_cell.angle_beta   90.00
_cell.angle_gamma   90.00
#
_symmetry.space_group_name_H-M   'P 1'
#
loop_
_entity.id
_entity.type
_entity.pdbx_description
1 polymer ?
#
loop_
_entity_poly.entity_id
_entity_poly.type
_entity_poly.pdbx_seq_one_letter_code
_entity_poly.pdbx_strand_id
1 'polypeptide(L)'
;SGSKSSDMGSYSGAVYTVKRGDTLYRISRATGTSVKELARLNNISPPYTIEVGQKLKVNGGSSSGKKSSTRKTAKVTPSYQVPKSSWPPVGQRCWIWPASGKVVAPYSLSEGGNKGIDIAAARGTPVYASGAGKGVYVGNQLRGYGNLIMIKHGEDYITAYAHNDTMLVNNGQNVKAGQKIATMGSTGTDT
;
A
#
# COMPACT_ATOMS: atom_id res chain seq x y z
N SER A 1 -26.23 -3.65 -23.19
CA SER A 1 -26.49 -4.74 -22.22
C SER A 1 -25.57 -5.90 -22.57
N GLY A 2 -24.76 -6.39 -21.63
CA GLY A 2 -23.84 -7.50 -21.92
C GLY A 2 -22.67 -7.60 -20.96
N SER A 3 -22.94 -7.91 -19.69
CA SER A 3 -21.92 -8.28 -18.70
C SER A 3 -21.35 -9.65 -19.08
N LYS A 4 -20.12 -9.70 -19.60
CA LYS A 4 -19.41 -10.96 -19.82
C LYS A 4 -18.83 -11.45 -18.49
N SER A 5 -19.51 -12.46 -17.96
CA SER A 5 -19.07 -13.42 -16.96
C SER A 5 -17.72 -14.05 -17.35
N SER A 6 -16.79 -14.10 -16.40
CA SER A 6 -15.64 -14.99 -16.44
C SER A 6 -15.39 -15.58 -15.06
N ASP A 7 -15.79 -16.84 -14.90
CA ASP A 7 -15.13 -17.87 -14.09
C ASP A 7 -14.58 -17.48 -12.70
N MET A 8 -15.41 -16.79 -11.92
CA MET A 8 -15.18 -16.63 -10.48
C MET A 8 -15.82 -17.85 -9.79
N GLY A 9 -14.97 -18.75 -9.28
CA GLY A 9 -15.38 -20.03 -8.70
C GLY A 9 -16.66 -19.95 -7.86
N SER A 10 -17.55 -20.93 -8.05
CA SER A 10 -18.85 -21.04 -7.39
C SER A 10 -18.76 -20.77 -5.89
N TYR A 11 -19.25 -19.60 -5.46
CA TYR A 11 -19.63 -19.36 -4.09
C TYR A 11 -21.09 -19.79 -3.96
N SER A 12 -21.38 -20.79 -3.13
CA SER A 12 -22.76 -21.16 -2.80
C SER A 12 -23.28 -20.19 -1.73
N GLY A 13 -23.38 -18.90 -2.06
CA GLY A 13 -23.99 -17.81 -1.26
C GLY A 13 -23.36 -17.45 0.10
N ALA A 14 -22.74 -18.41 0.80
CA ALA A 14 -22.33 -18.29 2.21
C ALA A 14 -20.98 -18.96 2.51
N VAL A 15 -20.42 -19.75 1.58
CA VAL A 15 -19.15 -20.47 1.76
C VAL A 15 -18.28 -20.38 0.51
N TYR A 16 -16.99 -20.11 0.70
CA TYR A 16 -15.95 -20.09 -0.32
C TYR A 16 -14.88 -21.14 -0.01
N THR A 17 -14.48 -21.95 -0.99
CA THR A 17 -13.39 -22.94 -0.83
C THR A 17 -12.08 -22.34 -1.33
N VAL A 18 -11.09 -22.24 -0.45
CA VAL A 18 -9.75 -21.70 -0.74
C VAL A 18 -9.07 -22.55 -1.82
N LYS A 19 -8.56 -21.91 -2.85
CA LYS A 19 -7.77 -22.53 -3.92
C LYS A 19 -6.29 -22.20 -3.77
N ARG A 20 -5.45 -22.97 -4.45
CA ARG A 20 -4.00 -22.72 -4.50
C ARG A 20 -3.73 -21.32 -5.03
N GLY A 21 -3.02 -20.51 -4.23
CA GLY A 21 -2.71 -19.11 -4.56
C GLY A 21 -3.76 -18.09 -4.11
N ASP A 22 -4.79 -18.51 -3.39
CA ASP A 22 -5.71 -17.58 -2.74
C ASP A 22 -5.10 -16.97 -1.48
N THR A 23 -5.54 -15.74 -1.20
CA THR A 23 -5.31 -15.04 0.06
C THR A 23 -6.65 -14.54 0.57
N LEU A 24 -6.80 -14.30 1.87
CA LEU A 24 -8.03 -13.68 2.41
C LEU A 24 -8.38 -12.38 1.69
N TYR A 25 -7.38 -11.66 1.16
CA TYR A 25 -7.57 -10.46 0.34
C TYR A 25 -8.25 -10.77 -1.01
N ARG A 26 -7.77 -11.76 -1.77
CA ARG A 26 -8.39 -12.14 -3.05
C ARG A 26 -9.81 -12.66 -2.85
N ILE A 27 -10.00 -13.49 -1.82
CA ILE A 27 -11.31 -14.04 -1.46
C ILE A 27 -12.27 -12.92 -1.02
N SER A 28 -11.78 -11.96 -0.24
CA SER A 28 -12.53 -10.77 0.17
C SER A 28 -13.07 -9.98 -1.03
N ARG A 29 -12.24 -9.77 -2.06
CA ARG A 29 -12.64 -9.07 -3.28
C ARG A 29 -13.62 -9.87 -4.13
N ALA A 30 -13.47 -11.19 -4.18
CA ALA A 30 -14.37 -12.07 -4.93
C ALA A 30 -15.74 -12.22 -4.27
N THR A 31 -15.79 -12.17 -2.93
CA THR A 31 -17.00 -12.49 -2.15
C THR A 31 -17.70 -11.27 -1.55
N GLY A 32 -17.10 -10.08 -1.66
CA GLY A 32 -17.62 -8.84 -1.09
C GLY A 32 -17.54 -8.77 0.45
N THR A 33 -16.99 -9.79 1.12
CA THR A 33 -16.76 -9.79 2.56
C THR A 33 -15.39 -9.14 2.85
N SER A 34 -15.31 -8.20 3.79
CA SER A 34 -14.01 -7.60 4.14
C SER A 34 -13.05 -8.63 4.73
N VAL A 35 -11.73 -8.47 4.54
CA VAL A 35 -10.70 -9.38 5.11
C VAL A 35 -10.86 -9.55 6.63
N LYS A 36 -11.14 -8.45 7.34
CA LYS A 36 -11.33 -8.47 8.80
C LYS A 36 -12.55 -9.29 9.20
N GLU A 37 -13.66 -9.12 8.47
CA GLU A 37 -14.89 -9.87 8.73
C GLU A 37 -14.74 -11.34 8.33
N LEU A 38 -14.07 -11.62 7.22
CA LEU A 38 -13.75 -12.98 6.77
C LEU A 38 -12.87 -13.71 7.80
N ALA A 39 -11.87 -13.04 8.36
CA ALA A 39 -11.05 -13.57 9.44
C ALA A 39 -11.86 -13.82 10.71
N ARG A 40 -12.70 -12.86 11.12
CA ARG A 40 -13.58 -12.98 12.31
C ARG A 40 -14.58 -14.12 12.19
N LEU A 41 -15.25 -14.25 11.04
CA LEU A 41 -16.24 -15.29 10.78
C LEU A 41 -15.64 -16.70 10.78
N ASN A 42 -14.34 -16.81 10.49
CA ASN A 42 -13.63 -18.07 10.39
C ASN A 42 -12.59 -18.28 11.49
N ASN A 43 -12.61 -17.45 12.54
CA ASN A 43 -11.67 -17.47 13.67
C ASN A 43 -10.19 -17.48 13.26
N ILE A 44 -9.86 -16.80 12.17
CA ILE A 44 -8.49 -16.72 11.65
C ILE A 44 -7.78 -15.54 12.32
N SER A 45 -6.76 -15.83 13.11
CA SER A 45 -5.91 -14.82 13.76
C SER A 45 -4.68 -14.52 12.89
N PRO A 46 -4.01 -13.36 13.08
CA PRO A 46 -2.69 -13.13 12.52
C PRO A 46 -1.77 -14.33 12.81
N PRO A 47 -1.01 -14.85 11.82
CA PRO A 47 -0.65 -14.24 10.54
C PRO A 47 -1.65 -14.42 9.38
N TYR A 48 -2.91 -14.76 9.66
CA TYR A 48 -4.00 -14.88 8.67
C TYR A 48 -3.79 -15.99 7.63
N THR A 49 -3.15 -17.08 8.05
CA THR A 49 -2.92 -18.27 7.24
C THR A 49 -4.23 -18.95 6.85
N ILE A 50 -4.34 -19.31 5.57
CA ILE A 50 -5.40 -20.15 5.03
C ILE A 50 -4.82 -21.29 4.21
N GLU A 51 -5.48 -22.44 4.22
CA GLU A 51 -5.01 -23.66 3.56
C GLU A 51 -5.85 -23.97 2.32
N VAL A 52 -5.23 -24.55 1.30
CA VAL A 52 -5.93 -24.99 0.09
C VAL A 52 -6.98 -26.05 0.46
N GLY A 53 -8.22 -25.85 0.00
CA GLY A 53 -9.36 -26.71 0.35
C GLY A 53 -10.12 -26.26 1.60
N GLN A 54 -9.61 -25.28 2.37
CA GLN A 54 -10.31 -24.73 3.53
C GLN A 54 -11.61 -24.05 3.09
N LYS A 55 -12.71 -24.32 3.79
CA LYS A 55 -14.00 -23.68 3.56
C LYS A 55 -14.14 -22.46 4.47
N LEU A 56 -14.27 -21.28 3.87
CA LEU A 56 -14.46 -20.01 4.56
C LEU A 56 -15.91 -19.56 4.48
N LYS A 57 -16.49 -19.26 5.63
CA LYS A 57 -17.78 -18.56 5.76
C LYS A 57 -17.63 -17.13 5.27
N VAL A 58 -18.45 -16.75 4.31
CA VAL A 58 -18.50 -15.40 3.72
C VAL A 58 -19.90 -14.84 3.96
N ASN A 59 -20.01 -13.59 4.39
CA ASN A 59 -21.32 -12.98 4.61
C ASN A 59 -21.78 -12.32 3.29
N GLY A 60 -22.73 -12.97 2.63
CA GLY A 60 -23.37 -12.46 1.42
C GLY A 60 -24.22 -11.24 1.74
N GLY A 61 -23.62 -10.05 1.63
CA GLY A 61 -24.35 -8.78 1.56
C GLY A 61 -24.60 -8.08 2.89
N SER A 62 -23.84 -7.02 3.15
CA SER A 62 -24.40 -5.70 3.45
C SER A 62 -23.30 -4.67 3.64
N SER A 63 -23.21 -3.77 2.67
CA SER A 63 -22.75 -2.39 2.86
C SER A 63 -23.55 -1.73 4.00
N SER A 64 -22.88 -1.35 5.09
CA SER A 64 -23.47 -0.51 6.14
C SER A 64 -22.43 0.51 6.59
N GLY A 65 -22.77 1.78 6.44
CA GLY A 65 -21.93 2.92 6.77
C GLY A 65 -22.25 3.59 8.12
N LYS A 66 -21.45 4.65 8.37
CA LYS A 66 -21.61 5.76 9.33
C LYS A 66 -21.54 5.45 10.84
N LYS A 67 -20.63 6.16 11.53
CA LYS A 67 -21.00 7.44 12.20
C LYS A 67 -19.78 8.30 12.56
N SER A 68 -19.89 9.56 12.13
CA SER A 68 -19.09 10.72 12.50
C SER A 68 -19.67 11.31 13.80
N SER A 69 -18.81 11.72 14.74
CA SER A 69 -19.20 12.64 15.82
C SER A 69 -18.48 13.97 15.65
N THR A 70 -19.30 15.01 15.65
CA THR A 70 -19.02 16.42 15.44
C THR A 70 -18.40 17.10 16.64
N ARG A 71 -17.42 18.00 16.42
CA ARG A 71 -17.29 19.24 17.21
C ARG A 71 -16.90 20.42 16.29
N LYS A 72 -17.81 21.39 16.20
CA LYS A 72 -17.64 22.76 15.66
C LYS A 72 -16.60 23.52 16.52
N THR A 73 -15.84 24.55 16.16
CA THR A 73 -15.82 25.58 15.08
C THR A 73 -14.41 26.22 15.18
N ALA A 74 -13.77 26.69 14.11
CA ALA A 74 -13.78 28.11 13.72
C ALA A 74 -13.35 28.30 12.25
N LYS A 75 -13.94 29.31 11.61
CA LYS A 75 -13.67 29.75 10.23
C LYS A 75 -12.41 30.63 10.19
N VAL A 76 -11.53 30.37 9.22
CA VAL A 76 -10.68 31.39 8.57
C VAL A 76 -10.76 31.15 7.05
N THR A 77 -11.07 32.21 6.30
CA THR A 77 -11.21 32.27 4.83
C THR A 77 -9.93 32.87 4.22
N PRO A 78 -9.69 32.79 2.90
CA PRO A 78 -8.82 31.81 2.26
C PRO A 78 -7.57 32.46 1.62
N SER A 79 -6.45 31.75 1.52
CA SER A 79 -5.46 32.10 0.50
C SER A 79 -4.61 30.87 0.14
N TYR A 80 -4.51 30.64 -1.17
CA TYR A 80 -3.84 29.57 -1.88
C TYR A 80 -4.45 28.15 -1.75
N GLN A 81 -5.23 27.78 -2.76
CA GLN A 81 -5.59 26.39 -3.05
C GLN A 81 -4.33 25.61 -3.41
N VAL A 82 -3.79 24.91 -2.42
CA VAL A 82 -2.98 23.72 -2.68
C VAL A 82 -3.92 22.66 -3.25
N PRO A 83 -3.61 22.01 -4.40
CA PRO A 83 -4.39 20.87 -4.85
C PRO A 83 -4.44 19.82 -3.74
N LYS A 84 -5.65 19.46 -3.28
CA LYS A 84 -5.88 18.31 -2.41
C LYS A 84 -5.52 17.04 -3.19
N SER A 85 -4.25 16.66 -3.16
CA SER A 85 -3.89 15.24 -3.30
C SER A 85 -4.12 14.58 -1.94
N SER A 86 -5.37 14.23 -1.67
CA SER A 86 -5.75 13.38 -0.54
C SER A 86 -6.00 11.98 -1.08
N TRP A 87 -4.93 11.22 -1.38
CA TRP A 87 -5.00 9.76 -1.57
C TRP A 87 -3.60 9.10 -1.60
N PRO A 88 -3.50 7.81 -1.23
CA PRO A 88 -4.60 6.82 -1.15
C PRO A 88 -5.14 6.57 0.28
N PRO A 89 -6.31 5.91 0.40
CA PRO A 89 -6.85 5.46 1.67
C PRO A 89 -6.02 4.29 2.20
N VAL A 90 -5.45 4.47 3.39
CA VAL A 90 -4.69 3.47 4.13
C VAL A 90 -5.60 2.30 4.55
N GLY A 91 -5.44 1.16 3.87
CA GLY A 91 -5.99 -0.11 4.31
C GLY A 91 -5.07 -0.81 5.31
N GLN A 92 -5.59 -1.07 6.52
CA GLN A 92 -5.12 -2.01 7.55
C GLN A 92 -3.76 -1.74 8.25
N ARG A 93 -2.85 -0.94 7.68
CA ARG A 93 -1.65 -0.41 8.36
C ARG A 93 -1.53 1.08 8.05
N CYS A 94 -1.06 1.88 9.01
CA CYS A 94 -0.87 3.33 8.86
C CYS A 94 0.30 3.65 7.91
N TRP A 95 0.16 3.29 6.63
CA TRP A 95 1.07 3.71 5.58
C TRP A 95 1.02 5.22 5.43
N ILE A 96 2.19 5.83 5.42
CA ILE A 96 2.33 7.26 5.22
C ILE A 96 2.93 7.54 3.86
N TRP A 97 2.64 8.74 3.35
CA TRP A 97 3.30 9.25 2.18
C TRP A 97 4.80 9.48 2.48
N PRO A 98 5.72 9.04 1.62
CA PRO A 98 7.14 9.03 1.96
C PRO A 98 7.83 10.37 1.79
N ALA A 99 7.30 11.29 1.00
CA ALA A 99 7.86 12.62 0.82
C ALA A 99 6.77 13.61 0.43
N SER A 100 6.85 14.86 0.92
CA SER A 100 6.04 15.95 0.38
C SER A 100 6.55 16.34 -1.00
N GLY A 101 5.65 16.54 -1.96
CA GLY A 101 6.01 16.92 -3.32
C GLY A 101 4.86 16.75 -4.30
N LYS A 102 5.11 17.12 -5.56
CA LYS A 102 4.15 16.94 -6.65
C LYS A 102 4.33 15.54 -7.24
N VAL A 103 3.25 14.78 -7.40
CA VAL A 103 3.29 13.55 -8.20
C VAL A 103 3.47 13.94 -9.68
N VAL A 104 4.58 13.51 -10.28
CA VAL A 104 4.93 13.82 -11.68
C VAL A 104 4.76 12.62 -12.60
N ALA A 105 4.81 11.39 -12.07
CA ALA A 105 4.41 10.20 -12.80
C ALA A 105 3.63 9.26 -11.87
N PRO A 106 2.35 8.95 -12.17
CA PRO A 106 1.59 7.96 -11.43
C PRO A 106 1.98 6.53 -11.81
N TYR A 107 1.57 5.57 -10.99
CA TYR A 107 1.71 4.16 -11.29
C TYR A 107 0.93 3.77 -12.56
N SER A 108 1.55 2.91 -13.38
CA SER A 108 0.95 2.37 -14.60
C SER A 108 1.04 0.85 -14.68
N LEU A 109 -0.10 0.24 -15.00
CA LEU A 109 -0.22 -1.19 -15.31
C LEU A 109 0.25 -1.53 -16.73
N SER A 110 0.44 -0.54 -17.61
CA SER A 110 0.87 -0.79 -18.99
C SER A 110 2.26 -1.45 -19.05
N GLU A 111 2.50 -2.23 -20.09
CA GLU A 111 3.85 -2.72 -20.40
C GLU A 111 4.79 -1.53 -20.60
N GLY A 112 5.99 -1.58 -20.03
CA GLY A 112 6.94 -0.46 -19.99
C GLY A 112 6.48 0.77 -19.18
N GLY A 113 5.29 0.76 -18.60
CA GLY A 113 4.77 1.87 -17.78
C GLY A 113 5.44 1.96 -16.41
N ASN A 114 5.33 3.13 -15.78
CA ASN A 114 5.92 3.38 -14.46
C ASN A 114 5.45 2.34 -13.42
N LYS A 115 6.38 1.60 -12.81
CA LYS A 115 6.10 0.60 -11.77
C LYS A 115 6.19 1.17 -10.35
N GLY A 116 6.29 2.48 -10.23
CA GLY A 116 6.25 3.23 -8.98
C GLY A 116 5.39 4.48 -9.07
N ILE A 117 5.62 5.42 -8.15
CA ILE A 117 5.03 6.75 -8.16
C ILE A 117 6.20 7.74 -8.03
N ASP A 118 6.32 8.65 -8.98
CA ASP A 118 7.40 9.62 -8.99
C ASP A 118 6.92 10.91 -8.34
N ILE A 119 7.62 11.32 -7.28
CA ILE A 119 7.31 12.51 -6.50
C ILE A 119 8.45 13.50 -6.68
N ALA A 120 8.17 14.64 -7.30
CA ALA A 120 9.12 15.72 -7.47
C ALA A 120 9.03 16.71 -6.30
N ALA A 121 10.18 16.99 -5.70
CA ALA A 121 10.41 18.08 -4.76
C ALA A 121 11.87 18.56 -4.89
N ALA A 122 12.27 19.54 -4.08
CA ALA A 122 13.65 20.01 -4.08
C ALA A 122 14.61 18.89 -3.63
N ARG A 123 15.81 18.82 -4.25
CA ARG A 123 16.89 17.95 -3.77
C ARG A 123 17.17 18.21 -2.28
N GLY A 124 17.43 17.15 -1.53
CA GLY A 124 17.61 17.23 -0.07
C GLY A 124 16.31 17.10 0.74
N THR A 125 15.14 17.16 0.09
CA THR A 125 13.83 16.96 0.77
C THR A 125 13.82 15.64 1.54
N PRO A 126 13.41 15.61 2.83
CA PRO A 126 13.37 14.38 3.60
C PRO A 126 12.47 13.31 2.98
N VAL A 127 12.98 12.08 2.94
CA VAL A 127 12.23 10.87 2.57
C VAL A 127 12.05 10.01 3.83
N TYR A 128 10.81 9.58 4.07
CA TYR A 128 10.36 8.85 5.23
C TYR A 128 9.93 7.43 4.88
N ALA A 129 10.16 6.48 5.78
CA ALA A 129 9.63 5.13 5.65
C ALA A 129 8.10 5.17 5.71
N SER A 130 7.46 4.72 4.63
CA SER A 130 6.00 4.62 4.54
C SER A 130 5.41 3.72 5.62
N GLY A 131 6.16 2.73 6.12
CA GLY A 131 5.72 1.83 7.18
C GLY A 131 6.88 1.37 8.06
N ALA A 132 6.57 0.82 9.23
CA ALA A 132 7.58 0.16 10.07
C ALA A 132 8.03 -1.15 9.42
N GLY A 133 9.31 -1.46 9.48
CA GLY A 133 9.88 -2.62 8.78
C GLY A 133 11.38 -2.76 8.96
N LYS A 134 11.99 -3.63 8.15
CA LYS A 134 13.43 -3.89 8.16
C LYS A 134 14.03 -3.55 6.80
N GLY A 135 15.12 -2.77 6.78
CA GLY A 135 15.89 -2.51 5.57
C GLY A 135 16.48 -3.82 5.04
N VAL A 136 16.05 -4.23 3.85
CA VAL A 136 16.51 -5.46 3.18
C VAL A 136 17.44 -5.17 2.01
N TYR A 137 17.47 -3.93 1.54
CA TYR A 137 18.44 -3.44 0.58
C TYR A 137 18.72 -1.96 0.84
N VAL A 138 19.99 -1.58 0.87
CA VAL A 138 20.50 -0.21 0.89
C VAL A 138 21.76 -0.22 0.04
N GLY A 139 21.73 0.46 -1.10
CA GLY A 139 22.84 0.44 -2.06
C GLY A 139 22.49 1.09 -3.38
N ASN A 140 23.43 1.02 -4.33
CA ASN A 140 23.32 1.66 -5.65
C ASN A 140 23.65 0.72 -6.83
N GLN A 141 23.68 -0.58 -6.57
CA GLN A 141 24.14 -1.58 -7.54
C GLN A 141 23.03 -2.00 -8.52
N LEU A 142 21.77 -1.67 -8.23
CA LEU A 142 20.64 -1.96 -9.11
C LEU A 142 20.50 -0.86 -10.17
N ARG A 143 20.84 -1.22 -11.41
CA ARG A 143 20.79 -0.32 -12.57
C ARG A 143 19.39 0.29 -12.72
N GLY A 144 19.35 1.59 -12.99
CA GLY A 144 18.11 2.34 -13.19
C GLY A 144 17.41 2.81 -11.91
N TYR A 145 17.92 2.48 -10.72
CA TYR A 145 17.33 2.92 -9.45
C TYR A 145 18.19 3.90 -8.64
N GLY A 146 19.45 4.12 -9.04
CA GLY A 146 20.39 4.94 -8.28
C GLY A 146 20.53 4.45 -6.84
N ASN A 147 20.66 5.40 -5.90
CA ASN A 147 20.67 5.07 -4.47
C ASN A 147 19.27 4.61 -4.04
N LEU A 148 19.17 3.34 -3.68
CA LEU A 148 17.94 2.64 -3.43
C LEU A 148 17.89 2.06 -2.02
N ILE A 149 16.77 2.29 -1.35
CA ILE A 149 16.41 1.65 -0.08
C ILE A 149 15.18 0.78 -0.33
N MET A 150 15.23 -0.50 0.05
CA MET A 150 14.06 -1.36 0.14
C MET A 150 13.81 -1.77 1.58
N ILE A 151 12.56 -1.66 2.01
CA ILE A 151 12.12 -1.97 3.37
C ILE A 151 11.07 -3.06 3.30
N LYS A 152 11.32 -4.19 3.96
CA LYS A 152 10.37 -5.29 4.10
C LYS A 152 9.48 -5.05 5.31
N HIS A 153 8.17 -5.23 5.13
CA HIS A 153 7.14 -4.96 6.12
C HIS A 153 6.34 -6.24 6.39
N GLY A 154 6.83 -7.06 7.32
CA GLY A 154 6.29 -8.41 7.51
C GLY A 154 6.64 -9.30 6.30
N GLU A 155 5.72 -10.17 5.90
CA GLU A 155 5.99 -11.17 4.86
C GLU A 155 5.52 -10.72 3.47
N ASP A 156 4.52 -9.84 3.41
CA ASP A 156 3.76 -9.59 2.19
C ASP A 156 4.21 -8.35 1.40
N TYR A 157 4.87 -7.40 2.06
CA TYR A 157 5.09 -6.07 1.49
C TYR A 157 6.55 -5.66 1.53
N ILE A 158 6.99 -5.06 0.43
CA ILE A 158 8.24 -4.33 0.33
C ILE A 158 7.90 -2.94 -0.22
N THR A 159 8.47 -1.90 0.39
CA THR A 159 8.50 -0.56 -0.20
C THR A 159 9.91 -0.26 -0.71
N ALA A 160 10.00 0.45 -1.83
CA ALA A 160 11.25 0.83 -2.46
C ALA A 160 11.31 2.34 -2.67
N TYR A 161 12.45 2.94 -2.31
CA TYR A 161 12.72 4.38 -2.41
C TYR A 161 13.97 4.55 -3.27
N ALA A 162 13.81 4.98 -4.51
CA ALA A 162 14.89 5.09 -5.50
C ALA A 162 15.38 6.54 -5.65
N HIS A 163 16.48 6.71 -6.39
CA HIS A 163 17.04 8.01 -6.78
C HIS A 163 17.39 8.94 -5.62
N ASN A 164 17.64 8.39 -4.43
CA ASN A 164 17.94 9.21 -3.26
C ASN A 164 19.29 9.93 -3.42
N ASP A 165 19.43 11.09 -2.78
CA ASP A 165 20.70 11.79 -2.68
C ASP A 165 21.55 11.18 -1.56
N THR A 166 21.00 11.10 -0.35
CA THR A 166 21.64 10.47 0.81
C THR A 166 20.78 9.35 1.39
N MET A 167 21.43 8.30 1.91
CA MET A 167 20.77 7.19 2.62
C MET A 167 21.16 7.26 4.10
N LEU A 168 20.17 7.24 4.99
CA LEU A 168 20.32 7.44 6.44
C LEU A 168 20.06 6.17 7.24
N VAL A 169 19.93 5.04 6.56
CA VAL A 169 19.70 3.71 7.15
C VAL A 169 20.65 2.70 6.55
N ASN A 170 20.89 1.61 7.28
CA ASN A 170 21.78 0.51 6.88
C ASN A 170 21.01 -0.76 6.55
N ASN A 171 21.65 -1.68 5.81
CA ASN A 171 21.12 -3.02 5.61
C ASN A 171 20.88 -3.73 6.96
N GLY A 172 19.73 -4.38 7.08
CA GLY A 172 19.29 -5.07 8.28
C GLY A 172 18.70 -4.17 9.38
N GLN A 173 18.73 -2.85 9.23
CA GLN A 173 18.22 -1.92 10.25
C GLN A 173 16.69 -1.95 10.34
N ASN A 174 16.16 -1.97 11.58
CA ASN A 174 14.74 -1.76 11.83
C ASN A 174 14.39 -0.27 11.73
N VAL A 175 13.29 0.05 11.05
CA VAL A 175 12.76 1.39 10.91
C VAL A 175 11.33 1.49 11.43
N LYS A 176 10.95 2.68 11.90
CA LYS A 176 9.56 3.01 12.24
C LYS A 176 8.87 3.69 11.06
N ALA A 177 7.54 3.57 10.97
CA ALA A 177 6.77 4.40 10.05
C ALA A 177 7.01 5.89 10.39
N GLY A 178 7.26 6.74 9.39
CA GLY A 178 7.58 8.16 9.64
C GLY A 178 9.02 8.44 10.01
N GLN A 179 9.86 7.41 10.16
CA GLN A 179 11.29 7.63 10.35
C GLN A 179 11.90 8.19 9.06
N LYS A 180 12.72 9.24 9.17
CA LYS A 180 13.52 9.74 8.06
C LYS A 180 14.56 8.68 7.68
N ILE A 181 14.56 8.25 6.42
CA ILE A 181 15.44 7.20 5.91
C ILE A 181 16.40 7.67 4.82
N ALA A 182 16.11 8.80 4.18
CA ALA A 182 16.91 9.34 3.09
C ALA A 182 16.62 10.83 2.86
N THR A 183 17.34 11.40 1.90
CA THR A 183 16.97 12.67 1.25
C THR A 183 16.75 12.44 -0.24
N MET A 184 15.77 13.15 -0.81
CA MET A 184 15.43 13.09 -2.23
C MET A 184 16.60 13.57 -3.09
N GLY A 185 16.82 12.90 -4.23
CA GLY A 185 17.83 13.26 -5.20
C GLY A 185 17.41 12.89 -6.62
N SER A 186 18.42 12.72 -7.47
CA SER A 186 18.30 12.32 -8.88
C SER A 186 19.40 11.31 -9.24
N THR A 187 19.82 10.46 -8.30
CA THR A 187 20.90 9.50 -8.58
C THR A 187 20.41 8.42 -9.55
N GLY A 188 21.24 8.07 -10.53
CA GLY A 188 20.89 7.03 -11.52
C GLY A 188 19.75 7.40 -12.48
N THR A 189 19.33 8.68 -12.51
CA THR A 189 18.58 9.25 -13.63
C THR A 189 19.57 9.97 -14.54
N ASP A 190 19.52 9.74 -15.85
CA ASP A 190 20.46 10.31 -16.83
C ASP A 190 20.15 11.79 -17.17
N THR A 191 19.64 12.57 -16.21
CA THR A 191 19.23 13.98 -16.36
C THR A 191 19.58 14.80 -15.13
#